data_AF-A0A822AIU1-F1
#
_entry.id   AF-A0A822AIU1-F1
#
_cell.length_a   1.000
_cell.length_b   1.000
_cell.length_c   1.000
_cell.angle_alpha   90.00
_cell.angle_beta   90.00
_cell.angle_gamma   90.00
#
_symmetry.space_group_name_H-M   'P 1'
#
loop_
_entity.id
_entity.type
_entity.pdbx_description
1 polymer ?
#
loop_
_entity_poly.entity_id
_entity_poly.type
_entity_poly.pdbx_seq_one_letter_code
_entity_poly.pdbx_strand_id
1 'polypeptide(L)'
;MPPICAARYCADAPNILTTTSTTTATTATTTTTTPTLSPQCYNYTTIDDETRNINELGTMVCDQNLFSSGPSWIRFTGAGGTQILTEAVKPDKCSTQATGWYSGEMPSALDTTTSGNVCFSWQSNTCA
;
A
#
# COMPACT_ATOMS: atom_id res chain seq x y z
N MET A 1 14.71 -14.39 5.00
CA MET A 1 14.30 -14.60 3.59
C MET A 1 15.46 -14.19 2.70
N PRO A 2 15.91 -14.99 1.71
CA PRO A 2 17.04 -14.59 0.88
C PRO A 2 16.66 -13.33 0.06
N PRO A 3 17.62 -12.53 -0.40
CA PRO A 3 17.38 -11.28 -1.12
C PRO A 3 17.01 -11.57 -2.58
N ILE A 4 15.96 -12.37 -2.80
CA ILE A 4 15.58 -12.75 -4.16
C ILE A 4 14.66 -11.68 -4.74
N CYS A 5 14.97 -11.25 -5.96
CA CYS A 5 14.13 -10.40 -6.79
C CYS A 5 12.84 -11.16 -7.18
N ALA A 6 11.96 -11.34 -6.22
CA ALA A 6 10.72 -12.06 -6.39
C ALA A 6 9.64 -11.59 -5.42
N ALA A 7 9.90 -10.57 -4.59
CA ALA A 7 8.97 -10.04 -3.60
C ALA A 7 8.54 -8.62 -3.97
N ARG A 8 7.23 -8.38 -3.87
CA ARG A 8 6.62 -7.12 -4.32
C ARG A 8 5.36 -6.79 -3.54
N TYR A 9 5.16 -5.53 -3.17
CA TYR A 9 3.90 -5.07 -2.55
C TYR A 9 2.75 -5.13 -3.57
N CYS A 10 1.63 -5.68 -3.14
CA CYS A 10 0.43 -5.89 -3.93
C CYS A 10 -0.63 -4.88 -3.51
N ALA A 11 -1.22 -4.20 -4.49
CA ALA A 11 -2.23 -3.19 -4.24
C ALA A 11 -3.62 -3.72 -4.63
N ASP A 12 -4.63 -3.13 -4.00
CA ASP A 12 -6.01 -3.50 -4.23
C ASP A 12 -6.43 -3.24 -5.68
N ALA A 13 -7.45 -3.95 -6.15
CA ALA A 13 -8.06 -3.54 -7.42
C ALA A 13 -8.65 -2.14 -7.19
N PRO A 14 -8.43 -1.17 -8.09
CA PRO A 14 -9.08 0.12 -7.98
C PRO A 14 -10.58 -0.14 -7.97
N ASN A 15 -11.21 0.09 -6.83
CA ASN A 15 -12.65 -0.08 -6.72
C ASN A 15 -13.28 1.09 -7.48
N ILE A 16 -13.51 0.92 -8.78
CA ILE A 16 -14.17 1.91 -9.63
C ILE A 16 -15.62 2.16 -9.15
N LEU A 17 -16.16 1.30 -8.27
CA LEU A 17 -17.47 1.45 -7.62
C LEU A 17 -17.34 1.22 -6.11
N THR A 18 -17.56 2.27 -5.32
CA THR A 18 -17.49 2.35 -3.83
C THR A 18 -16.08 2.60 -3.27
N THR A 19 -15.67 3.86 -3.12
CA THR A 19 -16.22 4.73 -2.06
C THR A 19 -16.27 6.16 -2.58
N THR A 20 -17.47 6.63 -2.94
CA THR A 20 -17.74 8.05 -2.71
C THR A 20 -17.56 8.22 -1.21
N SER A 21 -16.44 8.82 -0.80
CA SER A 21 -16.38 9.41 0.53
C SER A 21 -17.51 10.42 0.54
N THR A 22 -18.64 10.04 1.12
CA THR A 22 -19.70 10.99 1.44
C THR A 22 -19.05 11.93 2.44
N THR A 23 -18.55 13.06 1.95
CA THR A 23 -18.04 14.15 2.76
C THR A 23 -19.23 14.71 3.50
N THR A 24 -19.55 14.15 4.66
CA THR A 24 -20.37 14.85 5.64
C THR A 24 -19.53 16.05 6.07
N ALA A 25 -19.91 17.23 5.58
CA ALA A 25 -19.37 18.49 6.04
C ALA A 25 -19.79 18.66 7.51
N THR A 26 -18.99 18.12 8.43
CA THR A 26 -19.08 18.45 9.84
C THR A 26 -18.41 19.80 10.02
N THR A 27 -19.21 20.83 10.28
CA THR A 27 -18.75 22.17 10.65
C THR A 27 -17.84 22.08 11.87
N ALA A 28 -16.53 22.08 11.63
CA ALA A 28 -15.53 22.25 12.67
C ALA A 28 -15.45 23.74 13.03
N THR A 29 -15.65 24.04 14.32
CA THR A 29 -15.47 25.37 14.89
C THR A 29 -14.05 25.85 14.62
N THR A 30 -13.93 27.02 14.00
CA THR A 30 -12.69 27.61 13.50
C THR A 30 -11.84 28.12 14.68
N THR A 31 -10.75 27.42 14.98
CA THR A 31 -9.58 28.00 15.63
C THR A 31 -8.50 28.16 14.57
N THR A 32 -8.18 29.41 14.23
CA THR A 32 -7.23 29.82 13.19
C THR A 32 -5.80 29.45 13.61
N THR A 33 -5.38 28.24 13.28
CA THR A 33 -3.97 27.84 13.17
C THR A 33 -3.83 27.05 11.89
N THR A 34 -3.08 27.57 10.92
CA THR A 34 -2.73 26.85 9.68
C THR A 34 -2.22 25.46 10.06
N PRO A 35 -2.90 24.37 9.66
CA PRO A 35 -2.44 23.03 10.01
C PRO A 35 -1.09 22.80 9.30
N THR A 36 -0.03 22.69 10.09
CA THR A 36 1.28 22.26 9.58
C THR A 36 1.15 20.81 9.16
N LEU A 37 1.11 20.59 7.85
CA LEU A 37 1.03 19.26 7.27
C LEU A 37 2.28 18.45 7.65
N SER A 38 2.10 17.20 8.07
CA SER A 38 3.23 16.34 8.44
C SER A 38 4.07 15.93 7.21
N PRO A 39 5.39 15.70 7.35
CA PRO A 39 6.28 15.43 6.22
C PRO A 39 5.84 14.29 5.30
N GLN A 40 5.25 13.23 5.84
CA GLN A 40 4.76 12.07 5.08
C GLN A 40 3.66 12.38 4.08
N CYS A 41 2.98 13.52 4.22
CA CYS A 41 1.90 13.92 3.32
C CYS A 41 2.40 14.63 2.06
N TYR A 42 3.70 14.94 1.97
CA TYR A 42 4.32 15.57 0.79
C TYR A 42 5.70 15.02 0.43
N ASN A 43 6.34 14.26 1.31
CA ASN A 43 7.60 13.57 1.07
C ASN A 43 7.38 12.06 1.09
N TYR A 44 7.04 11.52 -0.09
CA TYR A 44 6.79 10.11 -0.33
C TYR A 44 7.19 9.73 -1.76
N THR A 45 7.41 8.43 -1.98
CA THR A 45 7.58 7.82 -3.29
C THR A 45 6.24 7.31 -3.79
N THR A 46 5.85 7.70 -5.00
CA THR A 46 4.63 7.22 -5.64
C THR A 46 4.87 5.87 -6.32
N ILE A 47 3.93 4.94 -6.16
CA ILE A 47 3.81 3.71 -6.95
C ILE A 47 2.55 3.86 -7.81
N ASP A 48 2.75 4.14 -9.09
CA ASP A 48 1.71 4.25 -10.13
C ASP A 48 1.99 3.22 -11.24
N ASP A 49 2.03 1.95 -10.85
CA ASP A 49 2.33 0.84 -11.74
C ASP A 49 1.12 -0.10 -11.79
N GLU A 50 0.49 -0.20 -12.96
CA GLU A 50 -0.69 -1.03 -13.18
C GLU A 50 -0.47 -2.51 -12.83
N THR A 51 0.78 -2.99 -12.95
CA THR A 51 1.15 -4.38 -12.68
C THR A 51 1.07 -4.75 -11.20
N ARG A 52 0.82 -3.77 -10.32
CA ARG A 52 0.57 -3.91 -8.88
C ARG A 52 -0.83 -4.37 -8.53
N ASN A 53 -1.73 -4.43 -9.50
CA ASN A 53 -3.10 -4.80 -9.27
C ASN A 53 -3.20 -6.28 -8.89
N ILE A 54 -4.02 -6.58 -7.88
CA ILE A 54 -4.32 -7.94 -7.42
C ILE A 54 -4.75 -8.92 -8.52
N ASN A 55 -5.32 -8.42 -9.61
CA ASN A 55 -5.76 -9.24 -10.72
C ASN A 55 -4.61 -9.66 -11.65
N GLU A 56 -3.46 -8.97 -11.58
CA GLU A 56 -2.28 -9.29 -12.37
C GLU A 56 -1.63 -10.58 -11.87
N LEU A 57 -1.25 -11.43 -12.81
CA LEU A 57 -0.60 -12.70 -12.51
C LEU A 57 0.91 -12.52 -12.32
N GLY A 58 1.49 -13.41 -11.51
CA GLY A 58 2.89 -13.39 -11.13
C GLY A 58 3.83 -13.58 -12.30
N THR A 59 4.87 -12.76 -12.35
CA THR A 59 6.02 -12.94 -13.24
C THR A 59 7.27 -13.06 -12.36
N MET A 60 8.12 -12.03 -12.32
CA MET A 60 9.31 -11.95 -11.45
C MET A 60 9.68 -10.46 -11.23
N VAL A 61 8.70 -9.57 -11.10
CA VAL A 61 8.96 -8.16 -10.76
C VAL A 61 9.14 -8.03 -9.25
N CYS A 62 10.03 -7.16 -8.81
CA CYS A 62 10.46 -7.07 -7.43
C CYS A 62 10.77 -5.64 -6.99
N ASP A 63 10.64 -5.39 -5.68
CA ASP A 63 10.73 -4.07 -5.06
C ASP A 63 12.06 -3.75 -4.39
N GLN A 64 13.12 -4.44 -4.82
CA GLN A 64 14.45 -4.41 -4.20
C GLN A 64 15.03 -2.99 -3.98
N ASN A 65 14.63 -2.00 -4.78
CA ASN A 65 15.16 -0.64 -4.70
C ASN A 65 14.21 0.37 -4.01
N LEU A 66 13.00 -0.02 -3.60
CA LEU A 66 12.03 0.92 -3.04
C LEU A 66 12.49 1.55 -1.70
N PHE A 67 13.34 0.86 -0.96
CA PHE A 67 13.85 1.30 0.35
C PHE A 67 15.37 1.30 0.44
N SER A 68 16.08 1.32 -0.70
CA SER A 68 17.56 1.29 -0.72
C SER A 68 18.20 2.50 -0.01
N SER A 69 17.46 3.59 0.14
CA SER A 69 17.88 4.82 0.82
C SER A 69 17.41 4.92 2.28
N GLY A 70 16.85 3.85 2.84
CA GLY A 70 16.30 3.80 4.20
C GLY A 70 14.77 3.88 4.27
N PRO A 71 14.20 4.03 5.48
CA PRO A 71 12.76 4.13 5.67
C PRO A 71 12.17 5.27 4.83
N SER A 72 11.16 4.96 4.03
CA SER A 72 10.55 5.88 3.08
C SER A 72 9.03 5.75 3.13
N TRP A 73 8.33 6.87 2.92
CA TRP A 73 6.87 6.86 2.76
C TRP A 73 6.50 6.48 1.35
N ILE A 74 5.50 5.61 1.19
CA ILE A 74 5.03 5.12 -0.10
C ILE A 74 3.57 5.53 -0.30
N ARG A 75 3.22 5.97 -1.51
CA ARG A 75 1.84 6.26 -1.91
C ARG A 75 1.45 5.43 -3.14
N PHE A 76 0.44 4.58 -2.99
CA PHE A 76 -0.15 3.84 -4.12
C PHE A 76 -1.16 4.73 -4.85
N THR A 77 -1.09 4.73 -6.18
CA THR A 77 -2.02 5.48 -7.04
C THR A 77 -2.28 4.74 -8.35
N GLY A 78 -3.35 5.13 -9.05
CA GLY A 78 -3.60 4.71 -10.43
C GLY A 78 -4.20 3.31 -10.57
N ALA A 79 -3.99 2.71 -11.75
CA ALA A 79 -4.65 1.46 -12.15
C ALA A 79 -4.13 0.22 -11.38
N GLY A 80 -2.95 0.34 -10.78
CA GLY A 80 -2.35 -0.69 -9.94
C GLY A 80 -3.09 -0.88 -8.61
N GLY A 81 -3.86 0.10 -8.19
CA GLY A 81 -4.49 0.15 -6.87
C GLY A 81 -4.12 1.42 -6.11
N THR A 82 -4.87 1.71 -5.05
CA THR A 82 -4.71 2.95 -4.27
C THR A 82 -4.32 2.70 -2.82
N GLN A 83 -4.32 1.44 -2.40
CA GLN A 83 -3.86 1.00 -1.09
C GLN A 83 -3.21 -0.38 -1.19
N ILE A 84 -2.29 -0.67 -0.27
CA ILE A 84 -1.77 -2.03 -0.10
C ILE A 84 -2.89 -2.93 0.44
N LEU A 85 -2.92 -4.19 0.00
CA LEU A 85 -3.88 -5.17 0.50
C LEU A 85 -3.67 -5.43 1.99
N THR A 86 -4.76 -5.52 2.74
CA THR A 86 -4.75 -5.75 4.20
C THR A 86 -5.09 -7.20 4.59
N GLU A 87 -5.28 -8.06 3.59
CA GLU A 87 -5.59 -9.48 3.78
C GLU A 87 -4.57 -10.34 3.04
N ALA A 88 -4.39 -11.57 3.53
CA ALA A 88 -3.48 -12.52 2.91
C ALA A 88 -3.92 -12.87 1.49
N VAL A 89 -3.00 -12.69 0.55
CA VAL A 89 -3.20 -13.01 -0.87
C VAL A 89 -2.43 -14.29 -1.20
N LYS A 90 -2.88 -15.04 -2.21
CA LYS A 90 -2.07 -16.15 -2.75
C LYS A 90 -0.77 -15.63 -3.39
N PRO A 91 0.29 -16.46 -3.44
CA PRO A 91 1.45 -16.19 -4.28
C PRO A 91 1.06 -15.96 -5.76
N ASP A 92 2.03 -15.49 -6.55
CA ASP A 92 1.88 -15.31 -8.00
C ASP A 92 0.80 -14.29 -8.40
N LYS A 93 0.71 -13.19 -7.63
CA LYS A 93 -0.13 -12.02 -7.92
C LYS A 93 0.71 -10.75 -8.04
N CYS A 94 0.12 -9.67 -8.56
CA CYS A 94 0.77 -8.36 -8.61
C CYS A 94 2.13 -8.37 -9.35
N SER A 95 2.21 -9.20 -10.41
CA SER A 95 3.41 -9.43 -11.21
C SER A 95 4.64 -9.91 -10.42
N THR A 96 4.42 -10.62 -9.31
CA THR A 96 5.50 -11.16 -8.47
C THR A 96 5.20 -12.57 -7.98
N GLN A 97 6.21 -13.28 -7.47
CA GLN A 97 6.03 -14.60 -6.88
C GLN A 97 5.70 -14.50 -5.38
N ALA A 98 6.40 -13.63 -4.64
CA ALA A 98 6.15 -13.30 -3.24
C ALA A 98 5.21 -12.09 -3.17
N THR A 99 3.92 -12.38 -3.02
CA THR A 99 2.91 -11.32 -2.98
C THR A 99 2.89 -10.67 -1.60
N GLY A 100 3.30 -9.41 -1.53
CA GLY A 100 3.37 -8.63 -0.31
C GLY A 100 2.03 -7.99 0.06
N TRP A 101 1.62 -8.13 1.31
CA TRP A 101 0.39 -7.56 1.88
C TRP A 101 0.65 -7.07 3.31
N TYR A 102 -0.18 -6.15 3.78
CA TYR A 102 -0.04 -5.53 5.10
C TYR A 102 -0.88 -6.26 6.14
N SER A 103 -0.24 -6.84 7.16
CA SER A 103 -0.89 -7.51 8.28
C SER A 103 -1.10 -6.53 9.43
N GLY A 104 -1.96 -5.55 9.21
CA GLY A 104 -2.31 -4.54 10.21
C GLY A 104 -3.56 -3.77 9.79
N GLU A 105 -4.05 -2.93 10.70
CA GLU A 105 -5.20 -2.08 10.44
C GLU A 105 -4.76 -0.82 9.70
N MET A 106 -5.53 -0.41 8.70
CA MET A 106 -5.33 0.89 8.05
C MET A 106 -5.79 2.02 8.98
N PRO A 107 -5.12 3.19 8.97
CA PRO A 107 -5.61 4.35 9.69
C PRO A 107 -7.03 4.73 9.22
N SER A 108 -7.95 4.92 10.17
CA SER A 108 -9.35 5.28 9.88
C SER A 108 -9.65 6.77 10.07
N ALA A 109 -8.76 7.50 10.76
CA ALA A 109 -8.87 8.93 11.00
C ALA A 109 -7.75 9.72 10.29
N LEU A 110 -8.07 10.94 9.88
CA LEU A 110 -7.09 11.88 9.32
C LEU A 110 -5.97 12.15 10.33
N ASP A 111 -4.75 12.35 9.83
CA ASP A 111 -3.55 12.64 10.62
C ASP A 111 -3.19 11.56 11.66
N THR A 112 -3.68 10.33 11.48
CA THR A 112 -3.29 9.17 12.31
C THR A 112 -2.45 8.16 11.54
N THR A 113 -1.59 7.46 12.26
CA THR A 113 -0.75 6.39 11.74
C THR A 113 -0.94 5.13 12.56
N THR A 114 -0.95 3.98 11.90
CA THR A 114 -0.96 2.66 12.55
C THR A 114 0.36 1.94 12.29
N SER A 115 0.64 0.94 13.11
CA SER A 115 1.81 0.07 12.96
C SER A 115 1.36 -1.34 12.64
N GLY A 116 2.12 -2.02 11.79
CA GLY A 116 1.87 -3.39 11.40
C GLY A 116 3.05 -3.93 10.61
N ASN A 117 2.96 -5.19 10.22
CA ASN A 117 4.00 -5.84 9.44
C ASN A 117 3.57 -5.94 7.98
N VAL A 118 4.54 -5.98 7.08
CA VAL A 118 4.29 -6.48 5.73
C VAL A 118 4.67 -7.96 5.71
N CYS A 119 3.73 -8.79 5.31
CA CYS A 119 3.88 -10.22 5.10
C CYS A 119 4.05 -10.49 3.60
N PHE A 120 4.86 -11.49 3.25
CA PHE A 120 4.95 -11.98 1.87
C PHE A 120 4.40 -13.39 1.77
N SER A 121 3.39 -13.58 0.93
CA SER A 121 2.87 -14.90 0.61
C SER A 121 3.77 -15.58 -0.42
N TRP A 122 4.33 -16.72 -0.05
CA TRP A 122 5.23 -17.52 -0.88
C TRP A 122 4.99 -19.02 -0.66
N GLN A 123 4.83 -19.79 -1.75
CA GLN A 123 4.49 -21.21 -1.69
C GLN A 123 3.26 -21.46 -0.79
N SER A 124 3.41 -22.22 0.30
CA SER A 124 2.34 -22.51 1.26
C SER A 124 2.32 -21.59 2.48
N ASN A 125 3.29 -20.67 2.61
CA ASN A 125 3.33 -19.69 3.70
C ASN A 125 2.65 -18.38 3.25
N THR A 126 1.67 -17.91 4.03
CA THR A 126 0.98 -16.65 3.79
C THR A 126 1.67 -15.43 4.42
N CYS A 127 2.64 -15.65 5.31
CA CYS A 127 3.44 -14.58 5.92
C CYS A 127 4.87 -15.08 6.19
N ALA A 128 5.74 -14.94 5.19
CA ALA A 128 7.17 -15.20 5.28
C ALA A 128 7.99 -13.93 5.60
#